data_AF-A0A923VVG8-F1
#
_entry.id   AF-A0A923VVG8-F1
#
_cell.length_a   1.000
_cell.length_b   1.000
_cell.length_c   1.000
_cell.angle_alpha   90.00
_cell.angle_beta   90.00
_cell.angle_gamma   90.00
#
_symmetry.space_group_name_H-M   'P 1'
#
loop_
_entity.id
_entity.type
_entity.pdbx_description
1 polymer ?
#
loop_
_entity_poly.entity_id
_entity_poly.type
_entity_poly.pdbx_seq_one_letter_code
_entity_poly.pdbx_strand_id
1 'polypeptide(L)'
;AEWSDDRIWHELHKRLDVPGMPPLNEGPITQKGVTAMRSFLSVPMQYKRLFLAGDAAHIVPPTGAKGLNSALADVKVLGRAMAGHYKRGNKQGDGNLARYSQTCLKRMWLVQRFSAGLCTMSHQFPQDNPFVRRLQRADLDYMTGTRAGRLQFSENFTGLPIDA
;
A
#
# COMPACT_ATOMS: atom_id res chain seq x y z
N ALA A 1 -9.08 10.45 -26.98
CA ALA A 1 -8.39 9.66 -25.94
C ALA A 1 -8.71 8.19 -26.17
N GLU A 2 -7.76 7.26 -26.01
CA GLU A 2 -7.98 5.83 -26.27
C GLU A 2 -9.00 5.17 -25.31
N TRP A 3 -9.28 5.81 -24.17
CA TRP A 3 -10.31 5.42 -23.20
C TRP A 3 -11.42 6.48 -23.15
N SER A 4 -12.50 6.24 -23.92
CA SER A 4 -13.76 6.97 -23.79
C SER A 4 -14.53 6.52 -22.54
N ASP A 5 -15.50 7.32 -22.10
CA ASP A 5 -16.30 7.01 -20.91
C ASP A 5 -17.13 5.73 -21.14
N ASP A 6 -17.76 5.60 -22.32
CA ASP A 6 -18.46 4.38 -22.73
C ASP A 6 -17.57 3.14 -22.67
N ARG A 7 -16.31 3.26 -23.11
CA ARG A 7 -15.35 2.15 -23.06
C ARG A 7 -14.98 1.78 -21.62
N ILE A 8 -14.88 2.76 -20.73
CA ILE A 8 -14.62 2.53 -19.30
C ILE A 8 -15.81 1.79 -18.67
N TRP A 9 -17.04 2.28 -18.89
CA TRP A 9 -18.26 1.65 -18.37
C TRP A 9 -18.44 0.24 -18.89
N HIS A 10 -18.25 0.03 -20.20
CA HIS A 10 -18.30 -1.30 -20.82
C HIS A 10 -17.35 -2.31 -20.14
N GLU A 11 -16.09 -1.91 -19.90
CA GLU A 11 -15.12 -2.78 -19.24
C GLU A 11 -15.39 -2.98 -17.73
N LEU A 12 -16.01 -2.01 -17.04
CA LEU A 12 -16.43 -2.16 -15.65
C LEU A 12 -17.56 -3.18 -15.52
N HIS A 13 -18.62 -3.05 -16.33
CA HIS A 13 -19.73 -3.99 -16.37
C HIS A 13 -19.24 -5.42 -16.61
N LYS A 14 -18.37 -5.61 -17.61
CA LYS A 14 -17.78 -6.92 -17.93
C LYS A 14 -17.05 -7.59 -16.75
N ARG A 15 -16.46 -6.82 -15.83
CA ARG A 15 -15.59 -7.33 -14.75
C ARG A 15 -16.27 -7.36 -13.38
N LEU A 16 -17.32 -6.57 -13.18
CA LEU A 16 -17.93 -6.36 -11.86
C LEU A 16 -19.41 -6.73 -11.80
N ASP A 17 -20.13 -6.82 -12.92
CA ASP A 17 -21.51 -7.29 -12.89
C ASP A 17 -21.57 -8.75 -12.44
N VAL A 18 -22.47 -9.04 -11.51
CA VAL A 18 -22.67 -10.38 -10.95
C VAL A 18 -24.11 -10.84 -11.25
N PRO A 19 -24.31 -12.04 -11.83
CA PRO A 19 -25.65 -12.56 -12.07
C PRO A 19 -26.49 -12.58 -10.78
N GLY A 20 -27.71 -12.03 -10.87
CA GLY A 20 -28.64 -11.94 -9.74
C GLY A 20 -28.42 -10.73 -8.82
N MET A 21 -27.45 -9.86 -9.10
CA MET A 21 -27.27 -8.58 -8.43
C MET A 21 -27.71 -7.42 -9.34
N PRO A 22 -28.11 -6.26 -8.78
CA PRO A 22 -28.33 -5.06 -9.56
C PRO A 22 -27.08 -4.70 -10.38
N PRO A 23 -27.23 -4.18 -11.61
CA PRO A 23 -26.09 -3.74 -12.42
C PRO A 23 -25.40 -2.53 -11.76
N LEU A 24 -24.17 -2.24 -12.18
CA LEU A 24 -23.50 -1.01 -11.77
C LEU A 24 -24.33 0.23 -12.13
N ASN A 25 -24.33 1.21 -11.23
CA ASN A 25 -24.92 2.52 -11.49
C ASN A 25 -23.90 3.39 -12.24
N GLU A 26 -24.22 3.74 -13.49
CA GLU A 26 -23.39 4.64 -14.28
C GLU A 26 -23.61 6.12 -13.90
N GLY A 27 -22.63 6.96 -14.24
CA GLY A 27 -22.68 8.40 -14.04
C GLY A 27 -21.56 9.13 -14.80
N PRO A 28 -21.56 10.47 -14.79
CA PRO A 28 -20.55 11.25 -15.49
C PRO A 28 -19.15 11.03 -14.87
N ILE A 29 -18.17 10.70 -15.70
CA ILE A 29 -16.77 10.58 -15.27
C ILE A 29 -16.15 11.98 -15.22
N THR A 30 -15.87 12.48 -14.02
CA THR A 30 -15.37 13.84 -13.81
C THR A 30 -13.85 13.98 -13.94
N GLN A 31 -13.11 12.87 -13.80
CA GLN A 31 -11.65 12.83 -13.92
C GLN A 31 -11.18 11.47 -14.44
N LYS A 32 -10.16 11.49 -15.31
CA LYS A 32 -9.47 10.29 -15.81
C LYS A 32 -7.98 10.43 -15.64
N GLY A 33 -7.33 9.35 -15.22
CA GLY A 33 -5.88 9.25 -15.09
C GLY A 33 -5.45 7.80 -15.09
N VAL A 34 -4.24 7.54 -15.59
CA VAL A 34 -3.62 6.22 -15.55
C VAL A 34 -2.48 6.27 -14.56
N THR A 35 -2.54 5.44 -13.53
CA THR A 35 -1.52 5.37 -12.49
C THR A 35 -0.69 4.11 -12.67
N ALA A 36 0.63 4.27 -12.78
CA ALA A 36 1.53 3.13 -12.83
C ALA A 36 1.58 2.40 -11.48
N MET A 37 1.46 1.07 -11.51
CA MET A 37 1.66 0.24 -10.32
C MET A 37 3.16 0.04 -10.10
N ARG A 38 3.69 0.53 -8.97
CA ARG A 38 5.10 0.42 -8.62
C ARG A 38 5.28 0.13 -7.13
N SER A 39 6.24 -0.75 -6.82
CA SER A 39 6.85 -0.83 -5.49
C SER A 39 8.23 -0.17 -5.54
N PHE A 40 8.51 0.69 -4.58
CA PHE A 40 9.81 1.33 -4.40
C PHE A 40 10.08 1.54 -2.91
N LEU A 41 11.34 1.39 -2.48
CA LEU A 41 11.75 1.64 -1.10
C LEU A 41 13.22 2.08 -1.09
N SER A 42 13.49 3.24 -0.50
CA SER A 42 14.84 3.75 -0.23
C SER A 42 15.36 3.18 1.09
N VAL A 43 16.56 2.60 1.05
CA VAL A 43 17.27 2.11 2.24
C VAL A 43 18.70 2.66 2.20
N PRO A 44 19.10 3.53 3.15
CA PRO A 44 18.32 4.09 4.26
C PRO A 44 17.29 5.17 3.82
N MET A 45 16.46 5.60 4.77
CA MET A 45 15.52 6.73 4.62
C MET A 45 16.11 8.05 5.17
N GLN A 46 17.41 8.11 5.39
CA GLN A 46 18.09 9.29 5.92
C GLN A 46 19.54 9.38 5.47
N TYR A 47 20.07 10.60 5.44
CA TYR A 47 21.48 10.87 5.22
C TYR A 47 21.93 12.12 5.99
N LYS A 48 22.81 11.96 6.98
CA LYS A 48 23.22 13.05 7.89
C LYS A 48 21.99 13.75 8.50
N ARG A 49 21.71 14.99 8.08
CA ARG A 49 20.57 15.80 8.55
C ARG A 49 19.38 15.81 7.57
N LEU A 50 19.44 15.00 6.50
CA LEU A 50 18.34 14.79 5.56
C LEU A 50 17.54 13.55 5.96
N PHE A 51 16.21 13.67 5.99
CA PHE A 51 15.28 12.59 6.30
C PHE A 51 14.21 12.52 5.19
N LEU A 52 13.93 11.32 4.69
CA LEU A 52 12.94 11.07 3.63
C LEU A 52 11.68 10.48 4.26
N ALA A 53 10.50 11.01 3.91
CA ALA A 53 9.20 10.52 4.39
C ALA A 53 8.20 10.41 3.24
N GLY A 54 7.28 9.45 3.33
CA GLY A 54 6.26 9.22 2.30
C GLY A 54 6.85 8.88 0.94
N ASP A 55 6.26 9.42 -0.13
CA ASP A 55 6.62 9.12 -1.52
C ASP A 55 8.09 9.45 -1.89
N ALA A 56 8.77 10.30 -1.12
CA ALA A 56 10.20 10.55 -1.26
C ALA A 56 11.06 9.33 -0.84
N ALA A 57 10.53 8.46 0.01
CA ALA A 57 11.22 7.28 0.53
C ALA A 57 10.65 5.97 -0.03
N HIS A 58 9.36 5.89 -0.30
CA HIS A 58 8.73 4.64 -0.71
C HIS A 58 7.48 4.86 -1.57
N ILE A 59 7.20 3.90 -2.45
CA ILE A 59 5.98 3.85 -3.26
C ILE A 59 5.41 2.45 -3.13
N VAL A 60 4.09 2.36 -3.00
CA VAL A 60 3.36 1.10 -2.91
C VAL A 60 2.31 1.03 -4.01
N PRO A 61 2.01 -0.16 -4.54
CA PRO A 61 0.89 -0.32 -5.44
C PRO A 61 -0.41 0.15 -4.77
N PRO A 62 -1.28 0.89 -5.48
CA PRO A 62 -2.49 1.47 -4.91
C PRO A 62 -3.47 0.41 -4.38
N THR A 63 -3.33 -0.84 -4.81
CA THR A 63 -4.14 -2.00 -4.40
C THR A 63 -4.26 -2.13 -2.87
N GLY A 64 -3.19 -1.85 -2.13
CA GLY A 64 -3.20 -1.94 -0.66
C GLY A 64 -3.75 -0.70 0.06
N ALA A 65 -3.97 0.42 -0.65
CA ALA A 65 -4.34 1.72 -0.10
C ALA A 65 -3.41 2.24 1.02
N LYS A 66 -2.08 2.05 0.87
CA LYS A 66 -1.10 2.29 1.94
C LYS A 66 -0.22 3.54 1.83
N GLY A 67 -0.16 4.22 0.68
CA GLY A 67 0.77 5.33 0.43
C GLY A 67 0.68 6.45 1.48
N LEU A 68 -0.44 7.17 1.49
CA LEU A 68 -0.68 8.26 2.45
C LEU A 68 -0.59 7.80 3.91
N ASN A 69 -1.15 6.64 4.23
CA ASN A 69 -1.11 6.06 5.58
C ASN A 69 0.33 5.81 6.06
N SER A 70 1.23 5.42 5.16
CA SER A 70 2.63 5.16 5.49
C SER A 70 3.42 6.46 5.59
N ALA A 71 3.12 7.45 4.75
CA ALA A 71 3.67 8.80 4.90
C ALA A 71 3.32 9.42 6.27
N LEU A 72 2.07 9.29 6.72
CA LEU A 72 1.66 9.77 8.05
C LEU A 72 2.38 9.04 9.18
N ALA A 73 2.62 7.73 9.04
CA ALA A 73 3.39 6.98 10.01
C ALA A 73 4.85 7.48 10.09
N ASP A 74 5.49 7.72 8.95
CA ASP A 74 6.85 8.27 8.90
C ASP A 74 6.94 9.64 9.56
N VAL A 75 6.00 10.53 9.24
CA VAL A 75 5.94 11.89 9.81
C VAL A 75 5.71 11.83 11.32
N LYS A 76 4.91 10.88 11.83
CA LYS A 76 4.71 10.69 13.28
C LYS A 76 6.01 10.29 13.99
N VAL A 77 6.79 9.37 13.40
CA VAL A 77 8.08 8.93 13.96
C VAL A 77 9.09 10.08 13.91
N LEU A 78 9.25 10.71 12.73
CA LEU A 78 10.20 11.81 12.54
C LEU A 78 9.87 13.01 13.42
N GLY A 79 8.60 13.41 13.48
CA GLY A 79 8.14 14.55 14.27
C GLY A 79 8.39 14.37 15.77
N ARG A 80 8.21 13.15 16.30
CA ARG A 80 8.54 12.84 17.70
C ARG A 80 10.04 12.90 17.97
N ALA A 81 10.85 12.34 17.06
CA ALA A 81 12.30 12.39 17.17
C ALA A 81 12.84 13.83 17.12
N MET A 82 12.35 14.64 16.18
CA MET A 82 12.68 16.07 16.08
C MET A 82 12.24 16.86 17.31
N ALA A 83 11.02 16.63 17.81
CA ALA A 83 10.54 17.29 19.02
C ALA A 83 11.41 16.96 20.24
N GLY A 84 11.86 15.70 20.37
CA GLY A 84 12.81 15.29 21.40
C GLY A 84 14.15 16.04 21.30
N HIS A 85 14.73 16.06 20.10
CA HIS A 85 15.99 16.75 19.81
C HIS A 85 15.92 18.24 20.19
N TYR A 86 14.94 18.97 19.65
CA TYR A 86 14.90 20.43 19.80
C TYR A 86 14.33 20.93 21.12
N LYS A 87 13.26 20.31 21.65
CA LYS A 87 12.59 20.84 22.85
C LYS A 87 13.24 20.39 24.16
N ARG A 88 13.89 19.22 24.16
CA ARG A 88 14.40 18.60 25.39
C ARG A 88 15.91 18.55 25.44
N GLY A 89 16.61 18.86 24.35
CA GLY A 89 18.06 18.67 24.23
C GLY A 89 18.48 17.25 24.63
N ASN A 90 17.59 16.27 24.50
CA ASN A 90 17.76 14.98 25.16
C ASN A 90 18.50 14.01 24.24
N LYS A 91 19.45 13.26 24.82
CA LYS A 91 20.17 12.17 24.13
C LYS A 91 19.22 11.14 23.50
N GLN A 92 18.00 11.03 24.04
CA GLN A 92 16.95 10.17 23.50
C GLN A 92 16.44 10.65 22.13
N GLY A 93 16.24 11.94 21.93
CA GLY A 93 15.81 12.52 20.65
C GLY A 93 16.86 12.31 19.57
N ASP A 94 18.14 12.51 19.91
CA ASP A 94 19.27 12.20 19.03
C ASP A 94 19.30 10.72 18.65
N GLY A 95 19.14 9.83 19.63
CA GLY A 95 19.07 8.39 19.41
C GLY A 95 17.90 7.99 18.51
N ASN A 96 16.74 8.64 18.65
CA ASN A 96 15.56 8.40 17.82
C ASN A 96 15.77 8.89 16.38
N LEU A 97 16.41 10.05 16.18
CA LEU A 97 16.79 10.53 14.84
C LEU A 97 17.82 9.60 14.18
N ALA A 98 18.81 9.13 14.94
CA ALA A 98 19.81 8.17 14.44
C ALA A 98 19.17 6.84 14.01
N ARG A 99 18.08 6.43 14.67
CA ARG A 99 17.35 5.18 14.38
C ARG A 99 16.15 5.34 13.45
N TYR A 100 15.86 6.55 12.95
CA TYR A 100 14.66 6.85 12.18
C TYR A 100 14.41 5.84 11.04
N SER A 101 15.41 5.61 10.19
CA SER A 101 15.31 4.65 9.08
C SER A 101 15.00 3.25 9.59
N GLN A 102 15.68 2.78 10.64
CA GLN A 102 15.45 1.45 11.19
C GLN A 102 14.03 1.30 11.73
N THR A 103 13.49 2.33 12.38
CA THR A 103 12.13 2.34 12.92
C THR A 103 11.09 2.29 11.79
N CYS A 104 11.18 3.19 10.81
CA CYS A 104 10.23 3.23 9.70
C CYS A 104 10.29 1.96 8.82
N LEU A 105 11.48 1.47 8.50
CA LEU A 105 11.67 0.33 7.59
C LEU A 105 11.06 -0.96 8.11
N LYS A 106 11.03 -1.19 9.43
CA LYS A 106 10.37 -2.37 10.03
C LYS A 106 8.91 -2.47 9.59
N ARG A 107 8.17 -1.37 9.70
CA ARG A 107 6.77 -1.30 9.26
C ARG A 107 6.66 -1.28 7.74
N MET A 108 7.55 -0.55 7.07
CA MET A 108 7.44 -0.35 5.62
C MET A 108 7.62 -1.65 4.82
N TRP A 109 8.49 -2.56 5.26
CA TRP A 109 8.61 -3.88 4.64
C TRP A 109 7.33 -4.72 4.76
N LEU A 110 6.63 -4.66 5.90
CA LEU A 110 5.35 -5.34 6.07
C LEU A 110 4.26 -4.73 5.17
N VAL A 111 4.26 -3.41 5.04
CA VAL A 111 3.37 -2.69 4.14
C VAL A 111 3.63 -3.04 2.67
N GLN A 112 4.90 -3.12 2.25
CA GLN A 112 5.28 -3.54 0.90
C GLN A 112 4.84 -4.98 0.62
N ARG A 113 5.16 -5.90 1.54
CA ARG A 113 4.75 -7.31 1.44
C ARG A 113 3.23 -7.43 1.23
N PHE A 114 2.45 -6.70 2.02
CA PHE A 114 1.00 -6.70 1.89
C PHE A 114 0.53 -6.11 0.56
N SER A 115 0.99 -4.90 0.21
CA SER A 115 0.50 -4.17 -0.96
C SER A 115 0.90 -4.85 -2.28
N ALA A 116 2.15 -5.31 -2.38
CA ALA A 116 2.64 -6.05 -3.55
C ALA A 116 2.03 -7.45 -3.63
N GLY A 117 1.85 -8.13 -2.49
CA GLY A 117 1.19 -9.44 -2.44
C GLY A 117 -0.27 -9.37 -2.89
N LEU A 118 -1.04 -8.41 -2.38
CA LEU A 118 -2.42 -8.19 -2.80
C LEU A 118 -2.50 -7.79 -4.28
N CYS A 119 -1.57 -6.95 -4.75
CA CYS A 119 -1.47 -6.63 -6.17
C CYS A 119 -1.26 -7.89 -7.02
N THR A 120 -0.34 -8.76 -6.59
CA THR A 120 -0.04 -10.02 -7.29
C THR A 120 -1.23 -10.98 -7.27
N MET A 121 -1.98 -11.05 -6.17
CA MET A 121 -3.15 -11.92 -6.05
C MET A 121 -4.34 -11.46 -6.90
N SER A 122 -4.52 -10.15 -7.05
CA SER A 122 -5.72 -9.56 -7.67
C SER A 122 -5.55 -9.08 -9.12
N HIS A 123 -4.35 -9.19 -9.71
CA HIS A 123 -4.09 -8.77 -11.09
C HIS A 123 -3.57 -9.92 -11.95
N GLN A 124 -3.85 -9.85 -13.25
CA GLN A 124 -3.27 -10.74 -14.25
C GLN A 124 -2.04 -10.08 -14.86
N PHE A 125 -0.89 -10.77 -14.85
CA PHE A 125 0.32 -10.26 -15.47
C PHE A 125 0.58 -10.99 -16.81
N PRO A 126 1.07 -10.30 -17.85
CA PRO A 126 1.29 -10.92 -19.17
C PRO A 126 2.21 -12.14 -19.16
N GLN A 127 3.16 -12.18 -18.22
CA GLN A 127 4.12 -13.27 -18.06
C GLN A 127 3.56 -14.50 -17.30
N ASP A 128 2.37 -14.40 -16.70
CA ASP A 128 1.84 -15.45 -15.84
C ASP A 128 1.37 -16.66 -16.64
N ASN A 129 1.82 -17.84 -16.23
CA ASN A 129 1.37 -19.11 -16.79
C ASN A 129 0.12 -19.66 -16.05
N PRO A 130 -0.56 -20.71 -16.58
CA PRO A 130 -1.74 -21.27 -15.93
C PRO A 130 -1.52 -21.78 -14.49
N PHE A 131 -0.30 -22.17 -14.13
CA PHE A 131 0.03 -22.60 -12.78
C PHE A 131 0.00 -21.41 -11.80
N VAL A 132 0.60 -20.27 -12.17
CA VAL A 132 0.54 -19.04 -11.35
C VAL A 132 -0.91 -18.61 -11.12
N ARG A 133 -1.77 -18.69 -12.14
CA ARG A 133 -3.20 -18.37 -11.99
C ARG A 133 -3.93 -19.29 -11.00
N ARG A 134 -3.57 -20.58 -10.94
CA ARG A 134 -4.13 -21.49 -9.94
C ARG A 134 -3.66 -21.16 -8.53
N LEU A 135 -2.41 -20.74 -8.36
CA LEU A 135 -1.90 -20.27 -7.06
C LEU A 135 -2.62 -19.01 -6.59
N GLN A 136 -2.77 -18.00 -7.46
CA GLN A 136 -3.54 -16.78 -7.14
C GLN A 136 -4.96 -17.12 -6.66
N ARG A 137 -5.62 -18.06 -7.33
CA ARG A 137 -6.96 -18.51 -6.94
C ARG A 137 -6.96 -19.23 -5.59
N ALA A 138 -6.00 -20.12 -5.36
CA ALA A 138 -5.86 -20.83 -4.09
C ALA A 138 -5.62 -19.86 -2.92
N ASP A 139 -4.78 -18.85 -3.11
CA ASP A 139 -4.54 -17.80 -2.10
C ASP A 139 -5.81 -16.98 -1.82
N LEU A 140 -6.56 -16.62 -2.86
CA LEU A 140 -7.84 -15.91 -2.72
C LEU A 140 -8.89 -16.75 -1.96
N ASP A 141 -9.01 -18.02 -2.32
CA ASP A 141 -9.93 -18.96 -1.67
C ASP A 141 -9.53 -19.19 -0.20
N TYR A 142 -8.23 -19.26 0.12
CA TYR A 142 -7.75 -19.36 1.50
C TYR A 142 -8.04 -18.08 2.30
N MET A 143 -7.71 -16.91 1.72
CA MET A 143 -7.91 -15.60 2.34
C MET A 143 -9.39 -15.35 2.66
N THR A 144 -10.28 -15.70 1.74
CA THR A 144 -11.72 -15.44 1.88
C THR A 144 -12.46 -16.56 2.61
N GLY A 145 -12.04 -17.82 2.46
CA GLY A 145 -12.71 -19.00 3.02
C GLY A 145 -12.38 -19.28 4.48
N THR A 146 -11.18 -18.92 4.95
CA THR A 146 -10.73 -19.27 6.32
C THR A 146 -10.76 -18.08 7.28
N ARG A 147 -10.98 -18.35 8.58
CA ARG A 147 -10.88 -17.30 9.61
C ARG A 147 -9.47 -16.72 9.72
N ALA A 148 -8.44 -17.56 9.63
CA ALA A 148 -7.04 -17.14 9.72
C ALA A 148 -6.64 -16.23 8.56
N GLY A 149 -7.01 -16.59 7.32
CA GLY A 149 -6.79 -15.76 6.13
C GLY A 149 -7.49 -14.40 6.23
N ARG A 150 -8.76 -14.38 6.65
CA ARG A 150 -9.51 -13.13 6.86
C ARG A 150 -8.90 -12.26 7.95
N LEU A 151 -8.40 -12.85 9.04
CA LEU A 151 -7.74 -12.12 10.12
C LEU A 151 -6.45 -11.46 9.62
N GLN A 152 -5.58 -12.23 8.95
CA GLN A 152 -4.34 -11.73 8.39
C GLN A 152 -4.59 -10.57 7.42
N PHE A 153 -5.57 -10.70 6.52
CA PHE A 153 -5.96 -9.62 5.62
C PHE A 153 -6.44 -8.39 6.41
N SER A 154 -7.36 -8.59 7.35
CA SER A 154 -7.96 -7.50 8.14
C SER A 154 -6.92 -6.69 8.90
N GLU A 155 -5.99 -7.34 9.60
CA GLU A 155 -4.93 -6.67 10.35
C GLU A 155 -4.03 -5.80 9.46
N ASN A 156 -3.69 -6.31 8.27
CA ASN A 156 -2.87 -5.55 7.33
C ASN A 156 -3.68 -4.44 6.66
N PHE A 157 -4.96 -4.67 6.34
CA PHE A 157 -5.81 -3.71 5.64
C PHE A 157 -6.24 -2.54 6.54
N THR A 158 -6.53 -2.78 7.83
CA THR A 158 -6.82 -1.70 8.81
C THR A 158 -5.55 -0.97 9.27
N GLY A 159 -4.39 -1.62 9.16
CA GLY A 159 -3.09 -1.00 9.34
C GLY A 159 -2.39 -1.44 10.62
N LEU A 160 -1.07 -1.66 10.48
CA LEU A 160 -0.22 -2.11 11.58
C LEU A 160 0.08 -0.99 12.58
N PRO A 161 0.32 -1.32 13.87
CA PRO A 161 0.76 -0.37 14.88
C PRO A 161 1.93 0.49 14.42
N ILE A 162 1.99 1.72 14.92
CA ILE A 162 3.12 2.62 14.68
C ILE A 162 3.97 2.61 15.95
N ASP A 163 5.13 1.97 15.86
CA ASP A 163 6.13 1.98 16.92
C ASP A 163 6.54 3.42 17.24
N ALA A 164 6.54 3.76 18.53
CA ALA A 164 6.76 5.10 19.07
C ALA A 164 8.15 5.24 19.68
#